data_AF-A0A535BZF8-F1
#
_entry.id   AF-A0A535BZF8-F1
#
_cell.length_a   1.000
_cell.length_b   1.000
_cell.length_c   1.000
_cell.angle_alpha   90.00
_cell.angle_beta   90.00
_cell.angle_gamma   90.00
#
_symmetry.space_group_name_H-M   'P 1'
#
loop_
_entity.id
_entity.type
_entity.pdbx_description
1 polymer ?
#
loop_
_entity_poly.entity_id
_entity_poly.type
_entity_poly.pdbx_seq_one_letter_code
_entity_poly.pdbx_strand_id
1 'polypeptide(L)'
;MARRINQARRTARMAELAEQIGGPISSLPWSATFVAQTLEVLPVGFRDGSLFWMKPLHAESLRVGLPASAKPADVVLDVLRGYPLTPIVVHSTSWRHKEGRIILTYVAVVSPPSSLPPDSLVAMPVRRAELARGEAMSAPKSIGVEAVLEHALRHLSWLIRDDPAVMTALAGWQEVLAGFEPEPFRALA
;
A
#
# COMPACT_ATOMS: atom_id res chain seq x y z
N MET A 1 5.20 26.78 48.42
CA MET A 1 3.99 26.04 48.86
C MET A 1 2.86 26.08 47.84
N ALA A 2 2.49 27.25 47.30
CA ALA A 2 1.41 27.42 46.30
C ALA A 2 1.55 26.58 45.00
N ARG A 3 2.77 26.39 44.48
CA ARG A 3 3.01 25.64 43.23
C ARG A 3 2.67 24.15 43.33
N ARG A 4 2.87 23.53 44.50
CA ARG A 4 2.50 22.12 44.76
C ARG A 4 0.99 21.93 44.89
N ILE A 5 0.30 22.91 45.49
CA ILE A 5 -1.17 22.90 45.65
C ILE A 5 -1.86 23.01 44.28
N ASN A 6 -1.34 23.86 43.37
CA ASN A 6 -1.86 23.96 42.00
C ASN A 6 -1.61 22.70 41.17
N GLN A 7 -0.49 22.00 41.38
CA GLN A 7 -0.20 20.74 40.70
C GLN A 7 -1.13 19.61 41.16
N ALA A 8 -1.34 19.48 42.48
CA ALA A 8 -2.24 18.47 43.04
C ALA A 8 -3.70 18.65 42.59
N ARG A 9 -4.21 19.89 42.59
CA ARG A 9 -5.57 20.20 42.10
C ARG A 9 -5.75 19.90 40.61
N ARG A 10 -4.70 20.13 39.80
CA ARG A 10 -4.72 19.83 38.36
C ARG A 10 -4.73 18.32 38.09
N THR A 11 -3.98 17.54 38.86
CA THR A 11 -3.98 16.07 38.78
C THR A 11 -5.32 15.48 39.18
N ALA A 12 -5.94 15.95 40.27
CA ALA A 12 -7.26 15.47 40.71
C ALA A 12 -8.35 15.75 39.67
N ARG A 13 -8.37 16.96 39.08
CA ARG A 13 -9.32 17.31 38.01
C ARG A 13 -9.13 16.49 36.74
N MET A 14 -7.89 16.13 36.38
CA MET A 14 -7.61 15.24 35.26
C MET A 14 -8.07 13.80 35.52
N ALA A 15 -8.01 13.34 36.78
CA ALA A 15 -8.51 12.02 37.17
C ALA A 15 -10.04 11.95 37.09
N GLU A 16 -10.76 12.95 37.61
CA GLU A 16 -12.23 13.04 37.46
C GLU A 16 -12.67 13.09 35.99
N LEU A 17 -11.95 13.84 35.14
CA LEU A 17 -12.22 13.88 33.71
C LEU A 17 -11.95 12.52 33.03
N ALA A 18 -10.90 11.80 33.43
CA ALA A 18 -10.62 10.46 32.91
C ALA A 18 -11.64 9.42 33.37
N GLU A 19 -12.25 9.57 34.55
CA GLU A 19 -13.37 8.73 35.00
C GLU A 19 -14.66 9.01 34.20
N GLN A 20 -14.91 10.27 33.82
CA GLN A 20 -16.10 10.65 33.05
C GLN A 20 -15.98 10.41 31.54
N ILE A 21 -14.78 10.59 30.98
CA ILE A 21 -14.52 10.53 29.52
C ILE A 21 -13.94 9.16 29.11
N GLY A 22 -13.55 8.34 30.09
CA GLY A 22 -12.73 7.15 29.86
C GLY A 22 -11.25 7.50 29.83
N GLY A 23 -10.40 6.50 30.08
CA GLY A 23 -8.94 6.64 30.02
C GLY A 23 -8.42 7.10 28.64
N PRO A 24 -7.12 7.41 28.52
CA PRO A 24 -6.56 7.86 27.26
C PRO A 24 -6.77 6.81 26.16
N ILE A 25 -7.15 7.27 24.97
CA ILE A 25 -7.40 6.44 23.77
C ILE A 25 -6.17 5.60 23.39
N SER A 26 -4.96 6.06 23.75
CA SER A 26 -3.69 5.36 23.53
C SER A 26 -2.76 5.52 24.73
N SER A 27 -2.09 4.43 25.10
CA SER A 27 -0.99 4.43 26.08
C SER A 27 0.37 4.75 25.44
N LEU A 28 0.45 4.76 24.10
CA LEU A 28 1.64 5.14 23.35
C LEU A 28 1.55 6.60 22.92
N PRO A 29 2.56 7.44 23.22
CA PRO A 29 2.61 8.79 22.69
C PRO A 29 2.81 8.74 21.18
N TRP A 30 2.09 9.60 20.46
CA TRP A 30 2.35 9.80 19.04
C TRP A 30 3.78 10.30 18.85
N SER A 31 4.52 9.70 17.91
CA SER A 31 5.85 10.14 17.53
C SER A 31 6.03 10.08 16.02
N ALA A 32 6.42 11.19 15.42
CA ALA A 32 6.81 11.23 14.02
C ALA A 32 8.10 10.44 13.75
N THR A 33 8.90 10.09 14.76
CA THR A 33 10.17 9.37 14.58
C THR A 33 10.02 7.85 14.69
N PHE A 34 8.93 7.36 15.27
CA PHE A 34 8.65 5.92 15.38
C PHE A 34 7.71 5.50 14.25
N VAL A 35 8.31 5.09 13.14
CA VAL A 35 7.58 4.66 11.96
C VAL A 35 8.09 3.28 11.56
N ALA A 36 7.51 2.23 12.15
CA ALA A 36 7.69 0.87 11.64
C ALA A 36 6.83 0.69 10.38
N GLN A 37 7.18 1.41 9.32
CA GLN A 37 6.52 1.30 8.01
C GLN A 37 7.46 0.62 7.02
N THR A 38 6.91 -0.42 6.40
CA THR A 38 7.52 -1.10 5.26
C THR A 38 6.81 -0.60 4.02
N LEU A 39 7.56 -0.21 2.99
CA LEU A 39 7.00 -0.02 1.66
C LEU A 39 7.08 -1.33 0.89
N GLU A 40 5.97 -1.71 0.28
CA GLU A 40 5.90 -2.78 -0.70
C GLU A 40 5.69 -2.15 -2.08
N VAL A 41 6.53 -2.51 -3.05
CA VAL A 41 6.43 -2.05 -4.43
C VAL A 41 6.07 -3.25 -5.29
N LEU A 42 5.04 -3.10 -6.11
CA LEU A 42 4.61 -4.09 -7.08
C LEU A 42 4.82 -3.52 -8.49
N PRO A 43 6.01 -3.72 -9.10
CA PRO A 43 6.24 -3.35 -10.49
C PRO A 43 5.39 -4.20 -11.42
N VAL A 44 4.62 -3.56 -12.29
CA VAL A 44 3.73 -4.18 -13.27
C VAL A 44 4.08 -3.68 -14.66
N GLY A 45 4.27 -4.60 -15.60
CA GLY A 45 4.47 -4.29 -17.01
C GLY A 45 3.41 -4.96 -17.87
N PHE A 46 3.33 -4.49 -19.12
CA PHE A 46 2.44 -5.01 -20.14
C PHE A 46 3.24 -5.34 -21.39
N ARG A 47 3.13 -6.58 -21.88
CA ARG A 47 3.81 -7.04 -23.10
C ARG A 47 2.92 -8.04 -23.81
N ASP A 48 2.83 -7.92 -25.13
CA ASP A 48 2.10 -8.87 -26.00
C ASP A 48 0.66 -9.17 -25.51
N GLY A 49 -0.07 -8.12 -25.11
CA GLY A 49 -1.47 -8.26 -24.67
C GLY A 49 -1.65 -8.79 -23.25
N SER A 50 -0.57 -9.08 -22.52
CA SER A 50 -0.63 -9.67 -21.18
C SER A 50 0.11 -8.83 -20.12
N LEU A 51 -0.48 -8.78 -18.91
CA LEU A 51 0.17 -8.20 -17.75
C LEU A 51 1.15 -9.18 -17.12
N PHE A 52 2.29 -8.65 -16.68
CA PHE A 52 3.22 -9.35 -15.80
C PHE A 52 3.59 -8.42 -14.64
N TRP A 53 3.97 -9.00 -13.51
CA TRP A 53 4.51 -8.27 -12.38
C TRP A 53 5.88 -8.81 -12.03
N MET A 54 6.67 -8.04 -11.31
CA MET A 54 8.04 -8.41 -10.94
C MET A 54 8.21 -8.45 -9.44
N LYS A 55 8.99 -9.41 -8.95
CA LYS A 55 9.35 -9.54 -7.54
C LYS A 55 10.80 -9.96 -7.40
N PRO A 56 11.45 -9.73 -6.24
CA PRO A 56 12.78 -10.27 -5.99
C PRO A 56 12.76 -11.80 -6.08
N LEU A 57 13.86 -12.37 -6.56
CA LEU A 57 13.99 -13.83 -6.68
C LEU A 57 13.74 -14.55 -5.34
N HIS A 58 14.21 -13.95 -4.24
CA HIS A 58 14.19 -14.54 -2.90
C HIS A 58 13.11 -13.98 -1.95
N ALA A 59 12.12 -13.26 -2.48
CA ALA A 59 11.04 -12.70 -1.67
C ALA A 59 9.68 -12.79 -2.37
N GLU A 60 8.62 -12.70 -1.57
CA GLU A 60 7.23 -12.67 -2.06
C GLU A 60 6.90 -11.36 -2.79
N SER A 61 7.59 -10.28 -2.46
CA SER A 61 7.41 -8.96 -3.05
C SER A 61 8.62 -8.06 -2.77
N LEU A 62 8.77 -6.98 -3.54
CA LEU A 62 9.82 -5.99 -3.32
C LEU A 62 9.45 -5.13 -2.13
N ARG A 63 10.22 -5.22 -1.05
CA ARG A 63 9.97 -4.47 0.19
C ARG A 63 11.20 -3.72 0.66
N VAL A 64 11.00 -2.50 1.13
CA VAL A 64 12.04 -1.65 1.72
C VAL A 64 11.52 -0.95 2.97
N GLY A 65 12.44 -0.46 3.80
CA GLY A 65 12.08 0.41 4.92
C GLY A 65 11.65 1.80 4.42
N LEU A 66 10.66 2.40 5.06
CA LEU A 66 10.28 3.79 4.83
C LEU A 66 10.85 4.68 5.94
N PRO A 67 11.85 5.53 5.64
CA PRO A 67 12.32 6.52 6.60
C PRO A 67 11.22 7.49 6.97
N ALA A 68 11.10 7.85 8.25
CA ALA A 68 10.10 8.79 8.75
C ALA A 68 10.15 10.18 8.08
N SER A 69 11.32 10.58 7.58
CA SER A 69 11.54 11.86 6.91
C SER A 69 11.23 11.85 5.41
N ALA A 70 11.01 10.68 4.82
CA ALA A 70 10.88 10.53 3.37
C ALA A 70 9.41 10.47 2.94
N LYS A 71 9.11 11.02 1.76
CA LYS A 71 7.80 10.80 1.14
C LYS A 71 7.79 9.40 0.52
N PRO A 72 6.73 8.60 0.73
CA PRO A 72 6.68 7.24 0.21
C PRO A 72 6.93 7.12 -1.30
N ALA A 73 6.33 8.00 -2.10
CA ALA A 73 6.47 7.99 -3.56
C ALA A 73 7.92 8.23 -4.02
N ASP A 74 8.66 9.11 -3.34
CA ASP A 74 10.07 9.37 -3.65
C ASP A 74 10.91 8.12 -3.40
N VAL A 75 10.68 7.42 -2.28
CA VAL A 75 11.36 6.14 -1.96
C VAL A 75 11.03 5.07 -3.01
N VAL A 76 9.77 4.99 -3.46
CA VAL A 76 9.38 4.04 -4.52
C VAL A 76 10.17 4.31 -5.80
N LEU A 77 10.27 5.57 -6.22
CA LEU A 77 11.04 5.95 -7.41
C LEU A 77 12.53 5.65 -7.24
N ASP A 78 13.11 5.91 -6.07
CA ASP A 78 14.50 5.58 -5.74
C ASP A 78 14.77 4.07 -5.83
N VAL A 79 13.85 3.27 -5.29
CA VAL A 79 13.93 1.81 -5.37
C VAL A 79 13.88 1.33 -6.81
N LEU A 80 12.94 1.86 -7.63
CA LEU A 80 12.82 1.46 -9.03
C LEU A 80 14.05 1.84 -9.85
N ARG A 81 14.68 3.00 -9.56
CA ARG A 81 15.96 3.41 -10.18
C ARG A 81 17.12 2.48 -9.88
N GLY A 82 17.05 1.70 -8.80
CA GLY A 82 18.02 0.64 -8.49
C GLY A 82 17.95 -0.57 -9.42
N TYR A 83 16.89 -0.68 -10.23
CA TYR A 83 16.68 -1.74 -11.22
C TYR A 83 16.65 -1.14 -12.63
N PRO A 84 16.79 -1.94 -13.70
CA PRO A 84 16.60 -1.47 -15.08
C PRO A 84 15.10 -1.30 -15.41
N LEU A 85 14.36 -0.61 -14.53
CA LEU A 85 12.93 -0.36 -14.65
C LEU A 85 12.69 1.13 -14.89
N THR A 86 11.86 1.44 -15.88
CA THR A 86 11.43 2.82 -16.16
C THR A 86 10.00 3.00 -15.66
N PRO A 87 9.76 3.69 -14.54
CA PRO A 87 8.42 3.96 -14.05
C PRO A 87 7.64 4.88 -15.00
N ILE A 88 6.36 4.57 -15.19
CA ILE A 88 5.39 5.34 -15.97
C ILE A 88 4.35 5.95 -15.01
N VAL A 89 3.78 5.13 -14.12
CA VAL A 89 2.82 5.54 -13.08
C VAL A 89 3.21 4.87 -11.77
N VAL A 90 3.18 5.62 -10.67
CA VAL A 90 3.29 5.07 -9.31
C VAL A 90 2.08 5.50 -8.51
N HIS A 91 1.44 4.56 -7.81
CA HIS A 91 0.25 4.87 -7.04
C HIS A 91 0.17 4.04 -5.75
N SER A 92 -0.22 4.69 -4.66
CA SER A 92 -0.50 4.02 -3.39
C SER A 92 -1.84 3.29 -3.49
N THR A 93 -1.88 1.99 -3.25
CA THR A 93 -3.10 1.20 -3.45
C THR A 93 -3.67 0.63 -2.16
N SER A 94 -2.85 0.24 -1.20
CA SER A 94 -3.35 -0.39 0.03
C SER A 94 -2.36 -0.29 1.18
N TRP A 95 -2.84 -0.56 2.38
CA TRP A 95 -1.99 -0.80 3.55
C TRP A 95 -2.50 -2.02 4.31
N ARG A 96 -1.60 -2.71 5.02
CA ARG A 96 -1.97 -3.82 5.90
C ARG A 96 -1.04 -3.92 7.09
N HIS A 97 -1.53 -4.50 8.18
CA HIS A 97 -0.70 -4.87 9.32
C HIS A 97 -0.21 -6.31 9.17
N LYS A 98 1.10 -6.53 9.31
CA LYS A 98 1.71 -7.86 9.35
C LYS A 98 2.90 -7.85 10.31
N GLU A 99 2.97 -8.83 11.21
CA GLU A 99 4.13 -9.04 12.11
C GLU A 99 4.54 -7.78 12.90
N GLY A 100 3.55 -7.03 13.42
CA GLY A 100 3.80 -5.82 14.20
C GLY A 100 4.18 -4.57 13.38
N ARG A 101 4.02 -4.61 12.06
CA ARG A 101 4.40 -3.54 11.13
C ARG A 101 3.25 -3.16 10.22
N ILE A 102 3.22 -1.91 9.80
CA ILE A 102 2.36 -1.47 8.69
C ILE A 102 3.14 -1.61 7.39
N ILE A 103 2.55 -2.29 6.43
CA ILE A 103 3.04 -2.38 5.05
C ILE A 103 2.16 -1.48 4.21
N LEU A 104 2.74 -0.42 3.65
CA LEU A 104 2.11 0.46 2.67
C LEU A 104 2.51 -0.01 1.27
N THR A 105 1.53 -0.26 0.40
CA THR A 105 1.77 -0.86 -0.91
C THR A 105 1.57 0.15 -2.02
N TYR A 106 2.55 0.19 -2.92
CA TYR A 106 2.50 0.92 -4.18
C TYR A 106 2.48 -0.07 -5.34
N VAL A 107 1.62 0.21 -6.31
CA VAL A 107 1.76 -0.33 -7.66
C VAL A 107 2.59 0.62 -8.49
N ALA A 108 3.54 0.07 -9.25
CA ALA A 108 4.38 0.83 -10.14
C ALA A 108 4.23 0.28 -11.55
N VAL A 109 3.53 0.99 -12.43
CA VAL A 109 3.50 0.64 -13.84
C VAL A 109 4.84 1.03 -14.45
N VAL A 110 5.49 0.09 -15.12
CA VAL A 110 6.82 0.26 -15.71
C VAL A 110 6.84 -0.13 -17.18
N SER A 111 7.71 0.50 -17.96
CA SER A 111 8.03 0.02 -19.30
C SER A 111 8.63 -1.39 -19.20
N PRO A 112 8.26 -2.33 -20.09
CA PRO A 112 8.83 -3.67 -20.05
C PRO A 112 10.35 -3.63 -20.21
N PRO A 113 11.13 -4.15 -19.25
CA PRO A 113 12.58 -4.14 -19.36
C PRO A 113 13.04 -5.07 -20.50
N SER A 114 14.09 -4.67 -21.22
CA SER A 114 14.71 -5.52 -22.25
C SER A 114 15.34 -6.78 -21.66
N SER A 115 15.94 -6.65 -20.47
CA SER A 115 16.48 -7.75 -19.67
C SER A 115 16.50 -7.37 -18.18
N LEU A 116 16.47 -8.38 -17.31
CA LEU A 116 16.67 -8.24 -15.87
C LEU A 116 17.96 -8.96 -15.48
N PRO A 117 18.79 -8.41 -14.56
CA PRO A 117 19.94 -9.14 -14.04
C PRO A 117 19.53 -10.51 -13.45
N PRO A 118 20.31 -11.59 -13.67
CA PRO A 118 19.92 -12.96 -13.30
C PRO A 118 19.49 -13.17 -11.84
N ASP A 119 20.06 -12.40 -10.91
CA ASP A 119 19.82 -12.52 -9.46
C ASP A 119 19.05 -11.32 -8.88
N SER A 120 18.25 -10.64 -9.71
CA SER A 120 17.50 -9.44 -9.30
C SER A 120 16.00 -9.72 -9.13
N LEU A 121 15.21 -9.34 -10.12
CA LEU A 121 13.77 -9.52 -10.17
C LEU A 121 13.42 -10.66 -11.14
N VAL A 122 12.37 -11.40 -10.81
CA VAL A 122 11.73 -12.36 -11.70
C VAL A 122 10.39 -11.81 -12.15
N ALA A 123 10.12 -11.90 -13.46
CA ALA A 123 8.83 -11.57 -14.04
C ALA A 123 7.87 -12.75 -13.91
N MET A 124 6.67 -12.48 -13.41
CA MET A 124 5.61 -13.45 -13.16
C MET A 124 4.36 -13.01 -13.91
N PRO A 125 3.63 -13.92 -14.58
CA PRO A 125 2.35 -13.56 -15.18
C PRO A 125 1.38 -13.06 -14.11
N VAL A 126 0.62 -12.01 -14.41
CA VAL A 126 -0.48 -11.59 -13.54
C VAL A 126 -1.63 -12.60 -13.71
N ARG A 127 -2.09 -13.15 -12.60
CA ARG A 127 -3.28 -14.01 -12.55
C ARG A 127 -4.39 -13.31 -11.78
N ARG A 128 -5.62 -13.71 -12.07
CA ARG A 128 -6.77 -13.31 -11.26
C ARG A 128 -6.69 -13.95 -9.90
N ALA A 129 -6.98 -13.16 -8.88
CA ALA A 129 -7.05 -13.63 -7.51
C ALA A 129 -8.34 -13.14 -6.86
N GLU A 130 -8.84 -13.90 -5.89
CA GLU A 130 -9.87 -13.39 -5.02
C GLU A 130 -9.30 -12.31 -4.09
N LEU A 131 -10.06 -11.24 -3.88
CA LEU A 131 -9.71 -10.26 -2.86
C LEU A 131 -9.78 -10.91 -1.47
N ALA A 132 -8.82 -10.58 -0.60
CA ALA A 132 -8.89 -10.99 0.79
C ALA A 132 -10.06 -10.26 1.46
N ARG A 133 -11.05 -11.01 1.97
CA ARG A 133 -12.25 -10.47 2.62
C ARG A 133 -12.23 -10.74 4.11
N GLY A 134 -12.57 -9.72 4.88
CA GLY A 134 -12.84 -9.80 6.32
C GLY A 134 -14.34 -9.79 6.57
N GLU A 135 -14.73 -9.82 7.84
CA GLU A 135 -16.11 -9.57 8.25
C GLU A 135 -16.31 -8.06 8.48
N ALA A 136 -17.54 -7.65 8.81
CA ALA A 136 -17.86 -6.24 9.04
C ALA A 136 -16.97 -5.56 10.09
N MET A 137 -16.52 -6.32 11.09
CA MET A 137 -15.75 -5.82 12.23
C MET A 137 -14.36 -6.48 12.35
N SER A 138 -13.92 -7.24 11.36
CA SER A 138 -12.65 -7.97 11.42
C SER A 138 -11.92 -7.93 10.09
N ALA A 139 -10.60 -7.74 10.14
CA ALA A 139 -9.76 -7.83 8.96
C ALA A 139 -9.67 -9.29 8.46
N PRO A 140 -9.38 -9.53 7.17
CA PRO A 140 -9.07 -10.86 6.69
C PRO A 140 -7.95 -11.51 7.53
N LYS A 141 -8.06 -12.81 7.82
CA LYS A 141 -7.04 -13.55 8.60
C LYS A 141 -5.66 -13.51 7.96
N SER A 142 -5.60 -13.47 6.63
CA SER A 142 -4.37 -13.38 5.86
C SER A 142 -4.62 -12.62 4.56
N ILE A 143 -3.63 -11.84 4.13
CA ILE A 143 -3.65 -11.12 2.85
C ILE A 143 -2.40 -11.51 2.07
N GLY A 144 -2.58 -12.32 1.02
CA GLY A 144 -1.51 -12.73 0.10
C GLY A 144 -1.18 -11.64 -0.93
N VAL A 145 0.02 -11.68 -1.51
CA VAL A 145 0.48 -10.67 -2.48
C VAL A 145 -0.39 -10.66 -3.74
N GLU A 146 -0.86 -11.81 -4.21
CA GLU A 146 -1.75 -11.88 -5.37
C GLU A 146 -3.08 -11.14 -5.14
N ALA A 147 -3.67 -11.22 -3.94
CA ALA A 147 -4.86 -10.46 -3.59
C ALA A 147 -4.59 -8.94 -3.51
N VAL A 148 -3.40 -8.55 -3.06
CA VAL A 148 -2.96 -7.14 -3.06
C VAL A 148 -2.76 -6.64 -4.49
N LEU A 149 -2.16 -7.46 -5.36
CA LEU A 149 -1.97 -7.14 -6.76
C LEU A 149 -3.30 -7.04 -7.51
N GLU A 150 -4.23 -7.97 -7.30
CA GLU A 150 -5.60 -7.88 -7.83
C GLU A 150 -6.22 -6.54 -7.42
N HIS A 151 -6.20 -6.21 -6.13
CA HIS A 151 -6.71 -4.94 -5.61
C HIS A 151 -6.06 -3.73 -6.28
N ALA A 152 -4.72 -3.71 -6.37
CA ALA A 152 -3.96 -2.66 -7.03
C ALA A 152 -4.35 -2.47 -8.51
N LEU A 153 -4.60 -3.57 -9.23
CA LEU A 153 -5.03 -3.52 -10.63
C LEU A 153 -6.48 -3.04 -10.77
N ARG A 154 -7.36 -3.32 -9.80
CA ARG A 154 -8.70 -2.70 -9.76
C ARG A 154 -8.61 -1.18 -9.57
N HIS A 155 -7.70 -0.74 -8.70
CA HIS A 155 -7.41 0.69 -8.51
C HIS A 155 -6.89 1.35 -9.79
N LEU A 156 -5.92 0.74 -10.48
CA LEU A 156 -5.42 1.24 -11.76
C LEU A 156 -6.50 1.25 -12.85
N SER A 157 -7.36 0.23 -12.88
CA SER A 157 -8.50 0.18 -13.78
C SER A 157 -9.44 1.37 -13.52
N TRP A 158 -9.75 1.69 -12.27
CA TRP A 158 -10.52 2.91 -11.98
C TRP A 158 -9.77 4.19 -12.40
N LEU A 159 -8.49 4.32 -12.05
CA LEU A 159 -7.68 5.52 -12.35
C LEU A 159 -7.54 5.81 -13.84
N ILE A 160 -7.35 4.80 -14.70
CA ILE A 160 -7.21 5.02 -16.14
C ILE A 160 -8.48 5.61 -16.79
N ARG A 161 -9.63 5.53 -16.11
CA ARG A 161 -10.90 6.12 -16.56
C ARG A 161 -11.17 7.49 -15.96
N ASP A 162 -10.68 7.75 -14.74
CA ASP A 162 -11.06 8.91 -13.95
C ASP A 162 -9.96 9.99 -13.89
N ASP A 163 -8.68 9.59 -13.91
CA ASP A 163 -7.53 10.50 -13.81
C ASP A 163 -6.94 10.77 -15.21
N PRO A 164 -7.02 12.01 -15.74
CA PRO A 164 -6.49 12.36 -17.06
C PRO A 164 -4.99 12.12 -17.22
N ALA A 165 -4.20 12.28 -16.15
CA ALA A 165 -2.76 12.06 -16.19
C ALA A 165 -2.45 10.56 -16.32
N VAL A 166 -3.16 9.70 -15.59
CA VAL A 166 -3.02 8.24 -15.69
C VAL A 166 -3.54 7.74 -17.04
N MET A 167 -4.68 8.25 -17.51
CA MET A 167 -5.23 7.91 -18.83
C MET A 167 -4.24 8.20 -19.95
N THR A 168 -3.59 9.36 -19.90
CA THR A 168 -2.56 9.76 -20.88
C THR A 168 -1.32 8.87 -20.76
N ALA A 169 -0.82 8.66 -19.55
CA ALA A 169 0.40 7.89 -19.32
C ALA A 169 0.25 6.39 -19.66
N LEU A 170 -0.95 5.83 -19.51
CA LEU A 170 -1.25 4.41 -19.74
C LEU A 170 -2.09 4.18 -21.00
N ALA A 171 -1.96 5.04 -22.01
CA ALA A 171 -2.62 4.82 -23.30
C ALA A 171 -2.30 3.41 -23.85
N GLY A 172 -3.34 2.65 -24.20
CA GLY A 172 -3.24 1.26 -24.68
C GLY A 172 -3.41 0.18 -23.59
N TRP A 173 -3.53 0.56 -22.32
CA TRP A 173 -3.76 -0.38 -21.21
C TRP A 173 -5.25 -0.59 -20.88
N GLN A 174 -6.16 0.16 -21.53
CA GLN A 174 -7.58 0.15 -21.18
C GLN A 174 -8.20 -1.24 -21.28
N GLU A 175 -7.93 -1.95 -22.39
CA GLU A 175 -8.52 -3.27 -22.64
C GLU A 175 -8.05 -4.30 -21.61
N VAL A 176 -6.74 -4.35 -21.32
CA VAL A 176 -6.20 -5.33 -20.36
C VAL A 176 -6.63 -5.02 -18.93
N LEU A 177 -6.79 -3.75 -18.56
CA LEU A 177 -7.27 -3.33 -17.25
C LEU A 177 -8.79 -3.44 -17.09
N ALA A 178 -9.56 -3.49 -18.18
CA ALA A 178 -11.01 -3.68 -18.14
C ALA A 178 -11.41 -4.98 -17.44
N GLY A 179 -10.61 -6.03 -17.57
CA GLY A 179 -10.83 -7.27 -16.83
C GLY A 179 -10.84 -7.05 -15.31
N PHE A 180 -10.10 -6.07 -14.78
CA PHE A 180 -9.97 -5.78 -13.34
C PHE A 180 -11.02 -4.78 -12.82
N GLU A 181 -12.00 -4.41 -13.63
CA GLU A 181 -13.14 -3.64 -13.13
C GLU A 181 -13.81 -4.39 -11.97
N PRO A 182 -14.09 -3.72 -10.84
CA PRO A 182 -14.97 -4.28 -9.83
C PRO A 182 -16.32 -4.59 -10.47
N GLU A 183 -16.83 -5.81 -10.29
CA GLU A 183 -18.18 -6.09 -10.74
C GLU A 183 -19.15 -5.10 -10.08
N PRO A 184 -20.09 -4.50 -10.84
CA PRO A 184 -21.10 -3.65 -10.26
C PRO A 184 -21.85 -4.42 -9.18
N PHE A 185 -22.19 -3.74 -8.08
CA PHE A 185 -23.04 -4.32 -7.05
C PHE A 185 -24.32 -4.87 -7.69
N ARG A 186 -24.46 -6.20 -7.71
CA ARG A 186 -25.72 -6.86 -8.01
C ARG A 186 -26.45 -7.00 -6.69
N ALA A 187 -27.48 -6.18 -6.49
CA ALA A 187 -28.45 -6.47 -5.45
C ALA A 187 -28.99 -7.87 -5.71
N LEU A 188 -28.89 -8.76 -4.72
CA LEU A 188 -29.56 -10.06 -4.78
C LEU A 188 -31.06 -9.75 -4.89
N ALA A 189 -31.66 -10.12 -6.02
CA ALA A 189 -33.10 -10.04 -6.26
C ALA A 189 -33.85 -11.08 -5.44
#